data_AF-A0A562JRH3-F1
#
_entry.id   AF-A0A562JRH3-F1
#
_cell.length_a   1.000
_cell.length_b   1.000
_cell.length_c   1.000
_cell.angle_alpha   90.00
_cell.angle_beta   90.00
_cell.angle_gamma   90.00
#
_symmetry.space_group_name_H-M   'P 1'
#
loop_
_entity.id
_entity.type
_entity.pdbx_description
1 polymer ?
#
loop_
_entity_poly.entity_id
_entity_poly.type
_entity_poly.pdbx_seq_one_letter_code
_entity_poly.pdbx_strand_id
1 'polypeptide(L)'
;MKSIDYIYECFDPKDLKVQSTFERRSGVTSKDKFKRANYFHLAHFTSSILLKSILEKGLLPNSISGRKIEDNLSTDPNSVYLSAIYDSSYLKRTIKEFGGEGIIIMVEVEKHLLEADENLISFNSNSNSPLKDEELLYNSMSFMGACKYKGIIDPNKILGVYSREGKQLNVNK
;
A
#
# COMPACT_ATOMS: atom_id res chain seq x y z
N MET A 1 18.08 -26.14 -4.17
CA MET A 1 16.81 -25.91 -3.46
C MET A 1 16.13 -24.72 -4.11
N LYS A 2 14.91 -24.86 -4.65
CA LYS A 2 14.09 -23.69 -4.99
C LYS A 2 13.79 -22.98 -3.67
N SER A 3 14.14 -21.71 -3.52
CA SER A 3 13.69 -20.95 -2.35
C SER A 3 12.17 -21.01 -2.34
N ILE A 4 11.59 -21.46 -1.25
CA ILE A 4 10.15 -21.33 -1.05
C ILE A 4 9.88 -19.83 -1.03
N ASP A 5 9.05 -19.36 -1.96
CA ASP A 5 8.65 -17.97 -1.99
C ASP A 5 7.88 -17.65 -0.72
N TYR A 6 8.49 -16.83 0.15
CA TYR A 6 7.87 -16.41 1.40
C TYR A 6 7.06 -15.14 1.14
N ILE A 7 5.77 -15.22 1.42
CA ILE A 7 4.84 -14.09 1.35
C ILE A 7 4.68 -13.52 2.77
N TYR A 8 4.84 -12.21 2.91
CA TYR A 8 4.49 -11.49 4.13
C TYR A 8 3.14 -10.79 3.96
N GLU A 9 2.11 -11.38 4.55
CA GLU A 9 0.79 -10.78 4.73
C GLU A 9 0.88 -9.60 5.71
N CYS A 10 0.96 -8.39 5.17
CA CYS A 10 1.13 -7.18 5.98
C CYS A 10 -0.18 -6.47 6.29
N PHE A 11 -1.19 -6.65 5.44
CA PHE A 11 -2.53 -6.10 5.59
C PHE A 11 -3.55 -7.25 5.61
N ASP A 12 -4.54 -7.22 6.51
CA ASP A 12 -5.73 -8.09 6.44
C ASP A 12 -7.01 -7.22 6.53
N PRO A 13 -7.88 -7.21 5.51
CA PRO A 13 -9.15 -6.48 5.54
C PRO A 13 -10.06 -6.83 6.73
N LYS A 14 -9.91 -8.01 7.34
CA LYS A 14 -10.69 -8.39 8.54
C LYS A 14 -10.35 -7.52 9.75
N ASP A 15 -9.16 -6.93 9.80
CA ASP A 15 -8.73 -6.05 10.89
C ASP A 15 -9.49 -4.72 10.91
N LEU A 16 -10.20 -4.38 9.82
CA LEU A 16 -11.04 -3.19 9.72
C LEU A 16 -12.23 -3.21 10.68
N LYS A 17 -12.62 -4.38 11.20
CA LYS A 17 -13.70 -4.54 12.19
C LYS A 17 -13.28 -4.17 13.62
N VAL A 18 -11.98 -3.97 13.89
CA VAL A 18 -11.41 -3.80 15.24
C VAL A 18 -11.19 -2.31 15.60
N GLN A 19 -11.81 -1.37 14.87
CA GLN A 19 -11.64 0.08 15.01
C GLN A 19 -11.96 0.69 16.41
N SER A 20 -12.40 -0.09 17.40
CA SER A 20 -12.72 0.41 18.75
C SER A 20 -11.58 0.32 19.76
N THR A 21 -10.46 -0.34 19.46
CA THR A 21 -9.30 -0.39 20.36
C THR A 21 -8.06 0.10 19.63
N PHE A 22 -7.24 0.91 20.30
CA PHE A 22 -6.00 1.51 19.80
C PHE A 22 -4.91 0.52 19.35
N GLU A 23 -5.24 -0.76 19.17
CA GLU A 23 -4.33 -1.76 18.62
C GLU A 23 -4.20 -1.56 17.11
N ARG A 24 -3.19 -0.79 16.69
CA ARG A 24 -2.67 -0.83 15.32
C ARG A 24 -2.30 -2.27 14.98
N ARG A 25 -3.21 -3.04 14.41
CA ARG A 25 -2.90 -4.32 13.77
C ARG A 25 -3.11 -4.18 12.29
N SER A 26 -1.98 -3.96 11.63
CA SER A 26 -1.42 -4.82 10.58
C SER A 26 -0.48 -3.95 9.79
N GLY A 27 0.81 -4.25 9.90
CA GLY A 27 1.95 -3.54 9.32
C GLY A 27 3.15 -4.49 9.39
N VAL A 28 4.32 -4.06 8.93
CA VAL A 28 5.51 -4.92 9.07
C VAL A 28 5.96 -4.94 10.54
N THR A 29 5.66 -6.02 11.27
CA THR A 29 5.94 -6.17 12.71
C THR A 29 7.21 -6.96 13.03
N SER A 30 7.78 -7.65 12.04
CA SER A 30 8.96 -8.49 12.22
C SER A 30 10.01 -8.24 11.13
N LYS A 31 11.17 -7.73 11.54
CA LYS A 31 12.34 -7.52 10.66
C LYS A 31 12.81 -8.83 10.02
N ASP A 32 12.71 -9.95 10.72
CA ASP A 32 13.12 -11.27 10.19
C ASP A 32 12.15 -11.78 9.13
N LYS A 33 10.84 -11.63 9.34
CA LYS A 33 9.84 -11.96 8.31
C LYS A 33 10.04 -11.07 7.08
N PHE A 34 10.23 -9.77 7.29
CA PHE A 34 10.49 -8.82 6.21
C PHE A 34 11.73 -9.17 5.39
N LYS A 35 12.84 -9.56 6.05
CA LYS A 35 14.07 -9.96 5.37
C LYS A 35 13.89 -11.21 4.51
N ARG A 36 13.15 -12.21 5.00
CA ARG A 36 12.92 -13.47 4.29
C ARG A 36 11.89 -13.38 3.17
N ALA A 37 11.07 -12.33 3.14
CA ALA A 37 9.96 -12.21 2.20
C ALA A 37 10.44 -11.86 0.80
N ASN A 38 9.93 -12.60 -0.19
CA ASN A 38 10.06 -12.27 -1.60
C ASN A 38 8.84 -11.47 -2.08
N TYR A 39 7.69 -11.67 -1.43
CA TYR A 39 6.42 -11.06 -1.78
C TYR A 39 5.72 -10.48 -0.55
N PHE A 40 4.87 -9.49 -0.80
CA PHE A 40 4.08 -8.81 0.22
C PHE A 40 2.61 -8.74 -0.22
N HIS A 41 1.71 -8.96 0.72
CA HIS A 41 0.30 -8.59 0.53
C HIS A 41 0.05 -7.23 1.18
N LEU A 42 -0.34 -6.28 0.34
CA LEU A 42 -0.52 -4.87 0.71
C LEU A 42 -1.86 -4.35 0.21
N ALA A 43 -2.29 -3.21 0.75
CA ALA A 43 -3.50 -2.53 0.37
C ALA A 43 -3.23 -1.30 -0.51
N HIS A 44 -4.12 -1.08 -1.47
CA HIS A 44 -4.28 0.19 -2.16
C HIS A 44 -5.68 0.74 -1.87
N PHE A 45 -5.75 1.94 -1.30
CA PHE A 45 -7.00 2.62 -0.97
C PHE A 45 -7.46 3.46 -2.14
N THR A 46 -8.70 3.29 -2.59
CA THR A 46 -9.19 3.98 -3.78
C THR A 46 -10.71 4.21 -3.77
N SER A 47 -11.22 4.82 -4.84
CA SER A 47 -12.66 5.01 -5.09
C SER A 47 -13.21 3.90 -5.97
N SER A 48 -14.44 3.47 -5.67
CA SER A 48 -15.25 2.57 -6.50
C SER A 48 -15.45 3.07 -7.94
N ILE A 49 -15.36 4.38 -8.19
CA ILE A 49 -15.43 4.94 -9.55
C ILE A 49 -14.29 4.42 -10.44
N LEU A 50 -13.12 4.16 -9.84
CA LEU A 50 -11.93 3.69 -10.56
C LEU A 50 -11.90 2.16 -10.71
N LEU A 51 -12.79 1.44 -10.02
CA LEU A 51 -12.74 -0.02 -9.90
C LEU A 51 -12.73 -0.72 -11.27
N LYS A 52 -13.59 -0.31 -12.21
CA LYS A 52 -13.64 -0.91 -13.54
C LYS A 52 -12.29 -0.82 -14.26
N SER A 53 -11.69 0.37 -14.27
CA SER A 53 -10.37 0.56 -14.90
C SER A 53 -9.27 -0.24 -14.20
N ILE A 54 -9.35 -0.37 -12.88
CA ILE A 54 -8.38 -1.14 -12.09
C ILE A 54 -8.47 -2.63 -12.42
N LEU A 55 -9.68 -3.17 -12.54
CA LEU A 55 -9.89 -4.57 -12.90
C LEU A 55 -9.44 -4.86 -14.34
N GLU A 56 -9.60 -3.92 -15.26
CA GLU A 56 -9.21 -4.09 -16.67
C GLU A 56 -7.70 -3.88 -16.91
N LYS A 57 -7.09 -2.89 -16.25
CA LYS A 57 -5.73 -2.42 -16.57
C LYS A 57 -4.72 -2.56 -15.43
N GLY A 58 -5.19 -2.90 -14.24
CA GLY A 58 -4.39 -2.97 -13.03
C GLY A 58 -4.30 -1.62 -12.33
N LEU A 59 -3.44 -1.55 -11.31
CA LEU A 59 -3.11 -0.28 -10.67
C LEU A 59 -1.98 0.37 -11.44
N LEU A 60 -2.30 1.53 -12.03
CA LEU A 60 -1.34 2.32 -12.79
C LEU A 60 -0.69 3.36 -11.87
N PRO A 61 0.61 3.66 -12.07
CA PRO A 61 1.22 4.85 -11.48
C PRO A 61 0.37 6.09 -11.75
N ASN A 62 0.23 6.95 -10.73
CA ASN A 62 -0.54 8.18 -10.88
C ASN A 62 0.16 9.33 -10.18
N SER A 63 0.46 10.37 -10.96
CA SER A 63 1.02 11.66 -10.50
C SER A 63 0.01 12.53 -9.72
N ILE A 64 -1.24 12.09 -9.65
CA ILE A 64 -2.34 12.75 -8.92
C ILE A 64 -2.76 11.80 -7.81
N SER A 65 -1.98 11.75 -6.74
CA SER A 65 -2.45 11.19 -5.48
C SER A 65 -3.03 12.31 -4.61
N GLY A 66 -3.99 11.99 -3.74
CA GLY A 66 -4.58 12.95 -2.80
C GLY A 66 -3.57 13.65 -1.88
N ARG A 67 -2.29 13.22 -1.86
CA ARG A 67 -1.19 13.88 -1.15
C ARG A 67 -0.71 15.17 -1.79
N LYS A 68 -0.77 15.29 -3.12
CA LYS A 68 -0.26 16.47 -3.85
C LYS A 68 -1.08 17.74 -3.54
N ILE A 69 -2.38 17.57 -3.29
CA ILE A 69 -3.34 18.67 -3.22
C ILE A 69 -3.38 19.31 -1.83
N GLU A 70 -3.20 18.54 -0.75
CA GLU A 70 -3.32 19.05 0.62
C GLU A 70 -1.96 19.23 1.35
N ASP A 71 -0.97 18.37 1.08
CA ASP A 71 0.30 18.38 1.83
C ASP A 71 1.47 19.00 1.04
N ASN A 72 1.22 19.41 -0.22
CA ASN A 72 2.23 19.92 -1.17
C ASN A 72 3.43 18.97 -1.37
N LEU A 73 3.22 17.67 -1.14
CA LEU A 73 4.26 16.65 -1.25
C LEU A 73 4.38 16.16 -2.70
N SER A 74 5.62 16.01 -3.17
CA SER A 74 5.91 15.43 -4.48
C SER A 74 5.42 13.99 -4.53
N THR A 75 4.65 13.66 -5.56
CA THR A 75 4.25 12.28 -5.85
C THR A 75 5.17 11.72 -6.92
N ASP A 76 5.56 10.45 -6.78
CA ASP A 76 6.33 9.76 -7.81
C ASP A 76 5.39 9.33 -8.96
N PRO A 77 5.53 9.91 -10.16
CA PRO A 77 4.64 9.61 -11.27
C PRO A 77 4.80 8.18 -11.80
N ASN A 78 5.84 7.46 -11.38
CA ASN A 78 6.16 6.11 -11.85
C ASN A 78 5.82 5.01 -10.84
N SER A 79 5.17 5.37 -9.72
CA SER A 79 4.89 4.41 -8.65
C SER A 79 3.41 4.34 -8.25
N VAL A 80 2.99 3.17 -7.79
CA VAL A 80 1.71 2.93 -7.13
C VAL A 80 1.90 2.96 -5.62
N TYR A 81 1.12 3.77 -4.92
CA TYR A 81 1.18 3.86 -3.46
C TYR A 81 0.42 2.71 -2.81
N LEU A 82 1.10 2.02 -1.88
CA LEU A 82 0.60 0.87 -1.16
C LEU A 82 0.75 1.08 0.34
N SER A 83 -0.09 0.39 1.09
CA SER A 83 -0.12 0.46 2.55
C SER A 83 -0.06 -0.93 3.17
N ALA A 84 0.79 -1.05 4.18
CA ALA A 84 0.81 -2.18 5.08
C ALA A 84 -0.31 -2.06 6.12
N ILE A 85 -0.73 -0.84 6.49
CA ILE A 85 -1.74 -0.55 7.53
C ILE A 85 -3.04 0.02 6.95
N TYR A 86 -4.12 0.00 7.71
CA TYR A 86 -5.31 0.76 7.35
C TYR A 86 -5.13 2.27 7.53
N ASP A 87 -5.40 3.05 6.48
CA ASP A 87 -5.36 4.51 6.51
C ASP A 87 -6.72 5.10 6.09
N SER A 88 -7.53 5.43 7.10
CA SER A 88 -8.84 6.04 6.87
C SER A 88 -8.76 7.47 6.31
N SER A 89 -7.67 8.19 6.58
CA SER A 89 -7.49 9.57 6.13
C SER A 89 -7.20 9.58 4.62
N TYR A 90 -6.31 8.71 4.16
CA TYR A 90 -6.03 8.55 2.75
C TYR A 90 -7.26 8.09 1.95
N LEU A 91 -8.03 7.14 2.49
CA LEU A 91 -9.28 6.70 1.85
C LEU A 91 -10.30 7.83 1.73
N LYS A 92 -10.50 8.63 2.79
CA LYS A 92 -11.38 9.82 2.77
C LYS A 92 -10.94 10.84 1.72
N ARG A 93 -9.63 11.11 1.60
CA ARG A 93 -9.08 12.00 0.57
C ARG A 93 -9.39 11.51 -0.84
N THR A 94 -9.24 10.20 -1.08
CA THR A 94 -9.50 9.62 -2.39
C THR A 94 -10.99 9.70 -2.77
N ILE A 95 -11.89 9.50 -1.80
CA ILE A 95 -13.34 9.69 -2.00
C ILE A 95 -13.67 11.16 -2.27
N LYS A 96 -13.05 12.11 -1.56
CA LYS A 96 -13.26 13.54 -1.77
C LYS A 96 -12.89 13.97 -3.20
N GLU A 97 -11.81 13.40 -3.74
CA GLU A 97 -11.31 13.71 -5.09
C GLU A 97 -12.17 13.07 -6.20
N PHE A 98 -12.38 11.75 -6.13
CA PHE A 98 -13.00 11.01 -7.23
C PHE A 98 -14.51 10.75 -7.03
N GLY A 99 -15.05 11.03 -5.84
CA GLY A 99 -16.40 10.65 -5.45
C GLY A 99 -16.58 9.16 -5.17
N GLY A 100 -17.83 8.70 -5.18
CA GLY A 100 -18.20 7.29 -4.97
C GLY A 100 -17.95 6.76 -3.56
N GLU A 101 -17.95 5.44 -3.42
CA GLU A 101 -17.61 4.75 -2.17
C GLU A 101 -16.12 4.42 -2.10
N GLY A 102 -15.58 4.43 -0.88
CA GLY A 102 -14.21 4.01 -0.61
C GLY A 102 -14.06 2.49 -0.62
N ILE A 103 -13.08 2.02 -1.39
CA ILE A 103 -12.74 0.61 -1.51
C ILE A 103 -11.26 0.37 -1.27
N ILE A 104 -10.92 -0.88 -1.02
CA ILE A 104 -9.57 -1.35 -0.71
C ILE A 104 -9.24 -2.46 -1.70
N ILE A 105 -8.18 -2.28 -2.46
CA ILE A 105 -7.65 -3.27 -3.40
C ILE A 105 -6.49 -3.96 -2.70
N MET A 106 -6.60 -5.27 -2.48
CA MET A 106 -5.52 -6.06 -1.91
C MET A 106 -4.68 -6.65 -3.05
N VAL A 107 -3.36 -6.51 -2.95
CA VAL A 107 -2.43 -6.90 -4.01
C VAL A 107 -1.27 -7.71 -3.48
N GLU A 108 -0.77 -8.65 -4.29
CA GLU A 108 0.50 -9.33 -4.07
C GLU A 108 1.59 -8.70 -4.93
N VAL A 109 2.68 -8.26 -4.31
CA VAL A 109 3.77 -7.56 -4.99
C VAL A 109 5.13 -8.07 -4.60
N GLU A 110 6.08 -7.98 -5.51
CA GLU A 110 7.47 -8.41 -5.32
C GLU A 110 8.27 -7.38 -4.52
N LYS A 111 9.00 -7.85 -3.51
CA LYS A 111 9.79 -6.99 -2.60
C LYS A 111 10.77 -6.09 -3.33
N HIS A 112 11.43 -6.62 -4.37
CA HIS A 112 12.50 -5.90 -5.07
C HIS A 112 11.99 -4.69 -5.89
N LEU A 113 10.67 -4.57 -6.07
CA LEU A 113 10.00 -3.43 -6.73
C LEU A 113 9.39 -2.44 -5.71
N LEU A 114 9.50 -2.73 -4.41
CA LEU A 114 9.03 -1.84 -3.36
C LEU A 114 10.10 -0.83 -2.96
N GLU A 115 9.64 0.38 -2.67
CA GLU A 115 10.46 1.47 -2.14
C GLU A 115 9.79 2.15 -0.95
N ALA A 116 10.60 2.81 -0.13
CA ALA A 116 10.12 3.64 0.94
C ALA A 116 9.31 4.84 0.40
N ASP A 117 8.43 5.36 1.26
CA ASP A 117 7.67 6.57 1.02
C ASP A 117 8.58 7.80 0.87
N GLU A 118 8.23 8.76 0.00
CA GLU A 118 9.07 9.93 -0.30
C GLU A 118 9.39 10.76 0.94
N ASN A 119 8.47 10.81 1.90
CA ASN A 119 8.69 11.52 3.16
C ASN A 119 9.91 10.94 3.88
N LEU A 120 9.95 9.61 4.03
CA LEU A 120 11.04 8.95 4.73
C LEU A 120 12.34 9.02 3.93
N ILE A 121 12.28 8.93 2.59
CA ILE A 121 13.45 9.15 1.71
C ILE A 121 14.04 10.54 1.92
N SER A 122 13.18 11.57 1.98
CA SER A 122 13.59 12.96 2.16
C SER A 122 14.20 13.19 3.54
N PHE A 123 13.63 12.61 4.60
CA PHE A 123 14.21 12.67 5.94
C PHE A 123 15.56 11.93 6.02
N ASN A 124 15.67 10.76 5.39
CA ASN A 124 16.88 9.95 5.41
C ASN A 124 18.05 10.62 4.68
N SER A 125 17.78 11.24 3.53
CA SER A 125 18.77 11.95 2.70
C SER A 125 19.39 13.16 3.41
N ASN A 126 18.67 13.74 4.38
CA ASN A 126 19.14 14.88 5.18
C ASN A 126 19.77 14.45 6.51
N SER A 127 19.89 13.14 6.77
CA SER A 127 20.45 12.62 8.02
C SER A 127 21.97 12.45 7.93
N ASN A 128 22.65 12.59 9.07
CA ASN A 128 24.10 12.39 9.16
C ASN A 128 24.53 10.92 8.95
N SER A 129 23.58 9.99 9.00
CA SER A 129 23.79 8.55 8.86
C SER A 129 22.63 7.91 8.09
N PRO A 130 22.59 8.04 6.75
CA PRO A 130 21.49 7.55 5.95
C PRO A 130 21.36 6.03 6.04
N LEU A 131 20.14 5.56 6.28
CA LEU A 131 19.76 4.17 6.23
C LEU A 131 19.91 3.64 4.80
N LYS A 132 20.25 2.34 4.69
CA LYS A 132 20.24 1.61 3.42
C LYS A 132 18.81 1.34 2.95
N ASP A 133 18.61 1.18 1.65
CA ASP A 133 17.29 1.03 1.01
C ASP A 133 16.40 -0.02 1.69
N GLU A 134 16.92 -1.20 2.01
CA GLU A 134 16.14 -2.26 2.65
C GLU A 134 15.68 -1.87 4.08
N GLU A 135 16.53 -1.20 4.83
CA GLU A 135 16.21 -0.72 6.18
C GLU A 135 15.26 0.47 6.15
N LEU A 136 15.42 1.33 5.14
CA LEU A 136 14.52 2.44 4.88
C LEU A 136 13.11 1.95 4.51
N LEU A 137 13.02 0.96 3.61
CA LEU A 137 11.76 0.32 3.25
C LEU A 137 11.10 -0.35 4.46
N TYR A 138 11.86 -1.12 5.25
CA TYR A 138 11.36 -1.71 6.49
C TYR A 138 10.77 -0.65 7.41
N ASN A 139 11.50 0.43 7.68
CA ASN A 139 11.03 1.51 8.55
C ASN A 139 9.78 2.20 8.00
N SER A 140 9.71 2.43 6.69
CA SER A 140 8.54 2.99 6.01
C SER A 140 7.29 2.13 6.25
N MET A 141 7.41 0.82 6.03
CA MET A 141 6.28 -0.12 6.17
C MET A 141 5.95 -0.45 7.63
N SER A 142 6.90 -0.36 8.55
CA SER A 142 6.70 -0.65 9.98
C SER A 142 6.12 0.53 10.75
N PHE A 143 6.65 1.75 10.54
CA PHE A 143 6.30 2.91 11.36
C PHE A 143 5.22 3.77 10.71
N MET A 144 5.35 4.02 9.40
CA MET A 144 4.37 4.80 8.66
C MET A 144 3.29 3.92 8.04
N GLY A 145 3.59 2.62 7.86
CA GLY A 145 2.70 1.70 7.19
C GLY A 145 2.56 1.96 5.70
N ALA A 146 3.41 2.81 5.10
CA ALA A 146 3.32 3.23 3.71
C ALA A 146 4.57 2.78 2.93
N CYS A 147 4.38 2.47 1.66
CA CYS A 147 5.44 2.21 0.69
C CYS A 147 4.91 2.50 -0.71
N LYS A 148 5.79 2.37 -1.70
CA LYS A 148 5.40 2.50 -3.10
C LYS A 148 5.96 1.35 -3.91
N TYR A 149 5.25 0.98 -4.96
CA TYR A 149 5.62 -0.06 -5.91
C TYR A 149 5.99 0.59 -7.24
N LYS A 150 7.18 0.28 -7.76
CA LYS A 150 7.65 0.84 -9.03
C LYS A 150 6.95 0.18 -10.22
N GLY A 151 6.28 1.00 -11.03
CA GLY A 151 5.59 0.58 -12.24
C GLY A 151 4.14 0.15 -12.00
N ILE A 152 3.61 -0.64 -12.93
CA ILE A 152 2.21 -1.08 -12.96
C ILE A 152 2.04 -2.36 -12.15
N ILE A 153 0.96 -2.46 -11.39
CA ILE A 153 0.53 -3.71 -10.76
C ILE A 153 -0.56 -4.34 -11.62
N ASP A 154 -0.26 -5.47 -12.24
CA ASP A 154 -1.16 -6.20 -13.15
C ASP A 154 -2.46 -6.64 -12.44
N PRO A 155 -3.62 -6.67 -13.14
CA PRO A 155 -4.87 -7.21 -12.61
C PRO A 155 -4.75 -8.60 -11.96
N ASN A 156 -3.85 -9.45 -12.44
CA ASN A 156 -3.63 -10.80 -11.92
C ASN A 156 -3.02 -10.81 -10.51
N LYS A 157 -2.39 -9.70 -10.09
CA LYS A 157 -1.84 -9.52 -8.74
C LYS A 157 -2.89 -9.02 -7.74
N ILE A 158 -4.09 -8.65 -8.20
CA ILE A 158 -5.20 -8.26 -7.32
C ILE A 158 -5.80 -9.52 -6.69
N LEU A 159 -5.61 -9.65 -5.37
CA LEU A 159 -6.11 -10.75 -4.55
C LEU A 159 -7.59 -10.58 -4.20
N GLY A 160 -8.04 -9.34 -4.03
CA GLY A 160 -9.42 -9.05 -3.67
C GLY A 160 -9.74 -7.57 -3.62
N VAL A 161 -11.04 -7.27 -3.63
CA VAL A 161 -11.59 -5.93 -3.50
C VAL A 161 -12.52 -5.93 -2.29
N TYR A 162 -12.36 -4.95 -1.42
CA TYR A 162 -13.09 -4.87 -0.16
C TYR A 162 -13.72 -3.49 0.02
N SER A 163 -14.85 -3.44 0.71
CA SER A 163 -15.43 -2.19 1.19
C SER A 163 -14.58 -1.61 2.33
N ARG A 164 -14.81 -0.35 2.68
CA ARG A 164 -14.15 0.30 3.84
C ARG A 164 -14.41 -0.42 5.18
N GLU A 165 -15.47 -1.21 5.29
CA GLU A 165 -15.81 -2.05 6.45
C GLU A 165 -15.15 -3.44 6.41
N GLY A 166 -14.32 -3.72 5.41
CA GLY A 166 -13.64 -5.01 5.24
C GLY A 166 -14.53 -6.13 4.70
N LYS A 167 -15.68 -5.80 4.12
CA LYS A 167 -16.50 -6.79 3.41
C LYS A 167 -15.92 -7.00 2.02
N GLN A 168 -15.62 -8.25 1.67
CA GLN A 168 -15.22 -8.59 0.31
C GLN A 168 -16.36 -8.29 -0.68
N LEU A 169 -16.02 -7.60 -1.75
CA LEU A 169 -16.94 -7.24 -2.82
C LEU A 169 -16.88 -8.32 -3.92
N ASN A 170 -18.05 -8.77 -4.37
CA ASN A 170 -18.14 -9.67 -5.52
C ASN A 170 -17.90 -8.85 -6.79
N VAL A 171 -16.66 -8.90 -7.27
CA VAL A 171 -16.26 -8.31 -8.55
C VAL A 171 -16.14 -9.43 -9.57
N ASN A 172 -16.95 -9.39 -10.62
CA ASN A 172 -16.79 -10.30 -11.76
C ASN A 172 -15.48 -9.88 -12.48
N LYS A 173 -14.46 -10.74 -12.40
CA LYS A 173 -13.26 -10.62 -13.23
C LYS A 173 -13.52 -11.15 -14.62
#